data_AF-A0A974APA6-F1
#
_entry.id   AF-A0A974APA6-F1
#
_cell.length_a   1.000
_cell.length_b   1.000
_cell.length_c   1.000
_cell.angle_alpha   90.00
_cell.angle_beta   90.00
_cell.angle_gamma   90.00
#
_symmetry.space_group_name_H-M   'P 1'
#
loop_
_entity.id
_entity.type
_entity.pdbx_description
1 polymer ?
#
loop_
_entity_poly.entity_id
_entity_poly.type
_entity_poly.pdbx_seq_one_letter_code
_entity_poly.pdbx_strand_id
1 'polypeptide(L)' 'MTGTPELKGFATLQARAAIQLVELHRIEGDNGRLLYVASKWAETRRFESLQAVADWLDELTTVGGAA' A
#
# COMPACT_ATOMS: atom_id res chain seq x y z
N MET A 1 2.58 -19.88 11.46
CA MET A 1 1.19 -19.43 11.75
C MET A 1 1.18 -17.91 11.70
N THR A 2 1.11 -17.33 10.51
CA THR A 2 1.12 -15.87 10.29
C THR A 2 0.03 -15.65 9.26
N GLY A 3 -1.12 -15.11 9.67
CA GLY A 3 -2.26 -15.08 8.76
C GLY A 3 -3.21 -13.95 9.01
N THR A 4 -3.78 -13.85 10.19
CA THR A 4 -5.04 -13.10 10.30
C THR A 4 -4.89 -11.57 10.40
N PRO A 5 -4.00 -11.02 11.25
CA PRO A 5 -3.91 -9.57 11.43
C PRO A 5 -3.25 -8.85 10.25
N GLU A 6 -2.15 -9.39 9.72
CA GLU A 6 -1.42 -8.77 8.60
C GLU A 6 -2.23 -8.82 7.29
N LEU A 7 -2.98 -9.89 7.04
CA LEU A 7 -3.87 -9.96 5.88
C LEU A 7 -5.02 -8.95 5.99
N LYS A 8 -5.59 -8.77 7.18
CA LYS A 8 -6.62 -7.75 7.42
C LYS A 8 -6.07 -6.34 7.22
N GLY A 9 -4.89 -6.04 7.78
CA GLY A 9 -4.23 -4.74 7.60
C GLY A 9 -3.95 -4.43 6.13
N PHE A 10 -3.43 -5.40 5.38
CA PHE A 10 -3.22 -5.27 3.94
C PHE A 10 -4.52 -5.03 3.17
N ALA A 11 -5.58 -5.81 3.44
CA ALA A 11 -6.87 -5.65 2.76
C ALA A 11 -7.47 -4.26 2.98
N THR A 12 -7.38 -3.73 4.20
CA THR A 12 -7.82 -2.35 4.50
C THR A 12 -7.02 -1.32 3.69
N LEU A 13 -5.69 -1.46 3.63
CA LEU A 13 -4.83 -0.54 2.88
C LEU A 13 -5.06 -0.66 1.36
N GLN A 14 -5.35 -1.86 0.86
CA GLN A 14 -5.69 -2.08 -0.54
C GLN A 14 -7.01 -1.37 -0.91
N ALA A 15 -8.02 -1.44 -0.06
CA ALA A 15 -9.28 -0.70 -0.26
C ALA A 15 -9.06 0.82 -0.24
N ARG A 16 -8.23 1.32 0.69
CA ARG A 16 -7.87 2.75 0.74
C ARG A 16 -7.11 3.21 -0.50
N ALA A 17 -6.16 2.41 -1.00
CA ALA A 17 -5.44 2.69 -2.23
C ALA A 17 -6.38 2.74 -3.44
N ALA A 18 -7.33 1.80 -3.54
CA ALA A 18 -8.30 1.74 -4.62
C ALA A 18 -9.20 2.99 -4.69
N ILE A 19 -9.60 3.54 -3.55
CA ILE A 19 -10.36 4.82 -3.48
C ILE A 19 -9.56 5.96 -4.12
N GLN A 20 -8.23 5.93 -4.04
CA GLN A 20 -7.33 6.92 -4.63
C GLN A 20 -6.85 6.55 -6.05
N LEU A 21 -7.48 5.57 -6.70
CA LEU A 21 -7.08 5.05 -8.01
C LEU A 21 -5.64 4.50 -8.04
N VAL A 22 -5.19 3.95 -6.91
CA VAL A 22 -3.89 3.28 -6.75
C VAL A 22 -4.12 1.78 -6.58
N GLU A 23 -3.40 0.97 -7.34
CA GLU A 23 -3.34 -0.48 -7.16
C GLU A 23 -2.25 -0.82 -6.13
N LEU A 24 -2.58 -1.62 -5.12
CA LEU A 24 -1.63 -2.08 -4.11
C LEU A 24 -1.45 -3.60 -4.21
N HIS A 25 -0.21 -4.03 -4.40
CA HIS A 25 0.20 -5.42 -4.48
C HIS A 25 1.13 -5.78 -3.35
N ARG A 26 1.06 -7.05 -2.92
CA ARG A 26 2.04 -7.68 -2.04
C ARG A 26 2.80 -8.72 -2.85
N ILE A 27 4.12 -8.57 -2.93
CA ILE A 27 5.01 -9.48 -3.66
C ILE A 27 6.08 -10.03 -2.71
N GLU A 28 6.56 -11.23 -2.98
CA GLU A 28 7.75 -11.78 -2.33
C GLU A 28 8.96 -11.50 -3.23
N GLY A 29 9.96 -10.80 -2.69
CA GLY A 29 11.20 -10.49 -3.42
C GLY A 29 12.15 -11.69 -3.45
N ASP A 30 13.16 -11.62 -4.32
CA ASP A 30 14.12 -12.71 -4.55
C ASP A 30 14.94 -13.09 -3.29
N ASN A 31 14.97 -12.22 -2.29
CA ASN A 31 15.60 -12.46 -0.99
C ASN A 31 14.64 -13.06 0.06
N GLY A 32 13.44 -13.49 -0.35
CA GLY A 32 12.39 -14.01 0.52
C GLY A 32 11.70 -12.96 1.39
N ARG A 33 11.95 -11.66 1.16
CA ARG A 33 11.30 -10.57 1.91
C ARG A 33 10.04 -10.11 1.20
N LEU A 34 8.99 -9.86 1.98
CA LEU A 34 7.76 -9.25 1.48
C LEU A 34 8.02 -7.79 1.13
N LEU A 35 7.48 -7.38 -0.02
CA LEU A 35 7.47 -6.00 -0.50
C LEU A 35 6.04 -5.63 -0.86
N TYR A 36 5.72 -4.35 -0.68
CA TYR A 36 4.44 -3.78 -1.10
C TYR A 36 4.68 -2.81 -2.25
N VAL A 37 3.91 -2.94 -3.32
CA VAL A 37 4.05 -2.11 -4.52
C VAL A 37 2.74 -1.37 -4.75
N ALA A 38 2.79 -0.05 -4.67
CA ALA A 38 1.70 0.81 -5.07
C ALA A 38 1.96 1.32 -6.49
N SER A 39 0.96 1.22 -7.36
CA SER A 39 1.04 1.64 -8.75
C SER A 39 -0.17 2.46 -9.15
N LYS A 40 0.05 3.56 -9.86
CA LYS A 40 -0.97 4.35 -10.55
C LYS A 40 -0.38 4.83 -11.87
N TRP A 41 -1.19 5.52 -12.67
CA TRP A 41 -0.70 6.07 -13.93
C TRP A 41 0.54 6.95 -13.72
N ALA A 42 1.61 6.65 -14.47
CA ALA A 42 2.91 7.31 -14.43
C ALA A 42 3.71 7.22 -13.10
N GLU A 43 3.27 6.46 -12.09
CA GLU A 43 3.98 6.34 -10.82
C GLU A 43 3.93 4.91 -10.26
N THR A 44 5.10 4.36 -9.90
CA THR A 44 5.21 3.09 -9.17
C THR A 44 6.15 3.28 -7.99
N ARG A 45 5.69 2.91 -6.79
CA ARG A 45 6.44 3.04 -5.54
C ARG A 45 6.49 1.72 -4.78
N ARG A 46 7.62 1.44 -4.15
CA ARG A 46 7.86 0.24 -3.34
C ARG A 46 7.98 0.59 -1.87
N PHE A 47 7.49 -0.28 -1.00
CA PHE A 47 7.52 -0.15 0.44
C PHE A 47 7.95 -1.46 1.10
N GLU A 48 8.70 -1.36 2.19
CA GLU A 48 9.16 -2.51 2.97
C GLU A 48 8.20 -2.88 4.11
N SER A 49 7.16 -2.07 4.37
CA SER A 49 6.20 -2.31 5.44
C SER A 49 4.81 -1.76 5.13
N LEU A 50 3.78 -2.32 5.76
CA LEU A 50 2.41 -1.80 5.68
C LEU A 50 2.27 -0.41 6.31
N GLN A 51 3.07 -0.08 7.33
CA GLN A 51 3.05 1.24 7.95
C GLN A 51 3.48 2.32 6.94
N ALA A 52 4.56 2.07 6.19
CA ALA A 52 5.02 3.01 5.18
C ALA A 52 3.99 3.22 4.05
N VAL A 53 3.18 2.20 3.72
CA VAL A 53 2.04 2.35 2.80
C VAL A 53 0.96 3.24 3.42
N ALA A 54 0.63 3.04 4.70
CA ALA A 54 -0.38 3.81 5.40
C ALA A 54 -0.02 5.30 5.45
N ASP A 55 1.21 5.62 5.85
CA ASP A 55 1.71 6.99 5.94
C ASP A 55 1.64 7.70 4.58
N TRP A 56 2.05 7.01 3.51
CA TRP A 56 1.97 7.56 2.16
C TRP A 56 0.53 7.78 1.67
N LEU A 57 -0.40 6.88 1.99
CA LEU A 57 -1.82 7.06 1.66
C LEU A 57 -2.45 8.23 2.44
N ASP A 58 -2.00 8.49 3.67
CA ASP A 58 -2.43 9.63 4.47
C ASP A 58 -1.95 10.96 3.87
N GLU A 59 -0.70 11.01 3.38
CA GLU A 59 -0.15 12.15 2.64
C GLU A 59 -0.96 12.46 1.37
N LEU A 60 -1.26 11.43 0.57
CA LEU A 60 -2.06 11.60 -0.66
C LEU A 60 -3.48 12.10 -0.38
N THR A 61 -4.10 11.61 0.70
CA THR A 61 -5.46 12.04 1.10
C THR A 61 -5.45 13.52 1.54
N THR A 62 -4.43 13.93 2.29
CA THR A 62 -4.30 15.30 2.79
C THR A 62 -4.12 16.30 1.65
N VAL A 63 -3.38 15.93 0.61
CA VAL A 63 -3.16 16.79 -0.57
C VAL A 63 -4.42 16.87 -1.45
N GLY A 64 -5.24 15.83 -1.51
CA GLY A 64 -6.48 15.80 -2.31
C GLY A 64 -7.71 16.46 -1.66
N GLY A 65 -7.66 16.79 -0.36
CA GLY A 65 -8.78 17.38 0.38
C GLY A 65 -8.76 18.91 0.51
N ALA A 66 -7.71 19.58 0.02
CA ALA A 66 -7.58 21.03 -0.01
C ALA A 66 -7.72 21.56 -1.44
N ALA A 67 -8.91 21.41 -2.03
CA ALA A 67 -9.31 22.09 -3.26
C ALA A 67 -10.83 22.32 -3.25
#